data_AF-A0A0S8DBC9-F1
#
_entry.id   AF-A0A0S8DBC9-F1
#
_cell.length_a   1.000
_cell.length_b   1.000
_cell.length_c   1.000
_cell.angle_alpha   90.00
_cell.angle_beta   90.00
_cell.angle_gamma   90.00
#
_symmetry.space_group_name_H-M   'P 1'
#
loop_
_entity.id
_entity.type
_entity.pdbx_description
1 polymer ?
#
loop_
_entity_poly.entity_id
_entity_poly.type
_entity_poly.pdbx_seq_one_letter_code
_entity_poly.pdbx_strand_id
1 'polypeptide(L)'
;MLEVIGHSTFTKDQKPIKKVSANPFFKNSSIQNIVLNHLKENNPDKALKEILKEKDSSLKNIMFLKIVEDCLVKKNLVEALKVTQHISNKWWKNHWYVQISEEYLGNDDLENAFKTAVNTPNPSSKNHLLNDIAKKYTKKDEFQKSLEVVEQAQLNFQSFILYEIGTIFLKKEDLEKAEKILKKIDDPYYQKKLIKIIAKKYAANGCLEKLITLLENFFNYKNEDLKIFSKNKELKKVKNIAEKIHIEQIKLWILEAATILEEKIEKQKKRSCIIF
;
A
#
# COMPACT_ATOMS: atom_id res chain seq x y z
N MET A 1 25.44 6.89 -13.48
CA MET A 1 24.47 7.87 -14.02
C MET A 1 23.47 7.06 -14.83
N LEU A 2 22.40 6.57 -14.18
CA LEU A 2 21.31 5.82 -14.80
C LEU A 2 20.02 6.24 -14.09
N GLU A 3 19.08 6.73 -14.88
CA GLU A 3 17.85 7.39 -14.45
C GLU A 3 16.92 6.44 -13.68
N VAL A 4 16.43 6.96 -12.56
CA VAL A 4 15.32 6.41 -11.79
C VAL A 4 14.04 6.88 -12.46
N ILE A 5 13.31 5.98 -13.12
CA ILE A 5 11.88 6.19 -13.42
C ILE A 5 11.13 4.93 -13.00
N GLY A 6 10.66 4.98 -11.75
CA GLY A 6 9.73 4.01 -11.17
C GLY A 6 8.59 4.75 -10.47
N HIS A 7 8.13 5.84 -11.06
CA HIS A 7 6.84 6.44 -10.73
C HIS A 7 5.80 5.79 -11.65
N SER A 8 5.18 4.73 -11.16
CA SER A 8 3.85 4.32 -11.64
C SER A 8 2.86 5.34 -11.10
N THR A 9 2.81 6.50 -11.75
CA THR A 9 1.62 7.33 -11.75
C THR A 9 0.59 6.56 -12.55
N PHE A 10 -0.26 5.78 -11.88
CA PHE A 10 -1.63 5.62 -12.34
C PHE A 10 -2.24 7.02 -12.24
N THR A 11 -2.05 7.79 -13.30
CA THR A 11 -2.52 9.15 -13.41
C THR A 11 -4.03 9.17 -13.21
N LYS A 12 -4.50 10.19 -12.50
CA LYS A 12 -5.90 10.68 -12.51
C LYS A 12 -6.41 11.06 -13.92
N ASP A 13 -5.67 10.70 -14.97
CA ASP A 13 -5.88 11.03 -16.38
C ASP A 13 -6.30 9.83 -17.22
N GLN A 14 -6.76 8.73 -16.60
CA GLN A 14 -7.78 7.94 -17.29
C GLN A 14 -9.01 8.82 -17.40
N LYS A 15 -9.08 9.59 -18.49
CA LYS A 15 -10.30 10.20 -19.00
C LYS A 15 -11.41 9.20 -18.74
N PRO A 16 -12.56 9.60 -18.15
CA PRO A 16 -13.70 8.71 -18.05
C PRO A 16 -13.84 8.09 -19.44
N ILE A 17 -13.84 6.75 -19.51
CA ILE A 17 -14.07 6.05 -20.78
C ILE A 17 -15.24 6.79 -21.39
N LYS A 18 -14.98 7.49 -22.51
CA LYS A 18 -16.00 8.23 -23.25
C LYS A 18 -17.20 7.32 -23.24
N LYS A 19 -18.33 7.78 -22.64
CA LYS A 19 -19.64 7.10 -22.63
C LYS A 19 -19.60 6.03 -23.70
N VAL A 20 -19.54 4.74 -23.35
CA VAL A 20 -19.45 3.63 -24.32
C VAL A 20 -20.35 4.01 -25.47
N SER A 21 -19.73 4.52 -26.55
CA SER A 21 -20.47 5.27 -27.54
C SER A 21 -21.33 4.24 -28.20
N ALA A 22 -22.65 4.41 -28.09
CA ALA A 22 -23.65 3.48 -28.58
C ALA A 22 -23.18 2.87 -29.90
N ASN A 23 -22.68 1.63 -29.83
CA ASN A 23 -22.22 0.95 -31.03
C ASN A 23 -23.49 0.76 -31.89
N PRO A 24 -23.57 1.39 -33.08
CA PRO A 24 -24.81 1.42 -33.85
C PRO A 24 -25.27 0.03 -34.33
N PHE A 25 -24.44 -1.01 -34.18
CA PHE A 25 -24.77 -2.41 -34.48
C PHE A 25 -25.67 -3.10 -33.43
N PHE A 26 -25.90 -2.50 -32.26
CA PHE A 26 -26.71 -3.10 -31.19
C PHE A 26 -27.98 -2.30 -30.87
N LYS A 27 -28.63 -1.72 -31.89
CA LYS A 27 -29.94 -1.09 -31.69
C LYS A 27 -30.99 -2.17 -31.33
N ASN A 28 -31.51 -2.08 -30.12
CA ASN A 28 -32.88 -2.50 -29.75
C ASN A 28 -33.15 -4.01 -29.64
N SER A 29 -32.35 -4.78 -28.89
CA SER A 29 -32.86 -6.07 -28.42
C SER A 29 -33.92 -5.84 -27.33
N SER A 30 -35.00 -6.63 -27.35
CA SER A 30 -36.09 -6.53 -26.36
C SER A 30 -35.56 -6.64 -24.93
N ILE A 31 -34.55 -7.49 -24.71
CA ILE A 31 -33.92 -7.69 -23.41
C ILE A 31 -33.17 -6.46 -22.91
N GLN A 32 -32.49 -5.73 -23.80
CA GLN A 32 -31.77 -4.50 -23.40
C GLN A 32 -32.75 -3.46 -22.87
N ASN A 33 -33.90 -3.29 -23.53
CA ASN A 33 -34.93 -2.35 -23.07
C ASN A 33 -35.54 -2.78 -21.74
N ILE A 34 -35.79 -4.08 -21.55
CA ILE A 34 -36.28 -4.64 -20.27
C ILE A 34 -35.29 -4.36 -19.14
N VAL A 35 -34.00 -4.67 -19.35
CA VAL A 35 -32.92 -4.41 -18.39
C VAL A 35 -32.84 -2.93 -18.05
N LEU A 36 -32.80 -2.05 -19.05
CA LEU A 36 -32.72 -0.61 -18.84
C LEU A 36 -33.95 -0.06 -18.09
N ASN A 37 -35.14 -0.62 -18.33
CA ASN A 37 -36.34 -0.23 -17.58
C ASN A 37 -36.23 -0.64 -16.10
N HIS A 38 -35.81 -1.87 -15.81
CA HIS A 38 -35.57 -2.28 -14.42
C HIS A 38 -34.48 -1.45 -13.73
N LEU A 39 -33.43 -1.06 -14.44
CA LEU A 39 -32.41 -0.16 -13.89
C LEU A 39 -32.96 1.25 -13.60
N LYS A 40 -33.82 1.80 -14.47
CA LYS A 40 -34.54 3.07 -14.19
C LYS A 40 -35.42 2.97 -12.94
N GLU A 41 -36.04 1.82 -12.71
CA GLU A 41 -36.82 1.51 -11.50
C GLU A 41 -35.96 1.18 -10.27
N ASN A 42 -34.63 1.30 -10.38
CA ASN A 42 -33.67 0.94 -9.34
C ASN A 42 -33.79 -0.53 -8.86
N ASN A 43 -34.03 -1.45 -9.79
CA ASN A 43 -34.18 -2.86 -9.52
C ASN A 43 -33.14 -3.73 -10.27
N PRO A 44 -31.86 -3.69 -9.86
CA PRO A 44 -30.79 -4.44 -10.52
C PRO A 44 -31.00 -5.96 -10.41
N ASP A 45 -31.70 -6.43 -9.39
CA ASP A 45 -32.02 -7.84 -9.19
C ASP A 45 -32.99 -8.40 -10.23
N LYS A 46 -34.05 -7.65 -10.55
CA LYS A 46 -34.93 -8.01 -11.68
C LYS A 46 -34.17 -7.96 -13.00
N ALA A 47 -33.37 -6.91 -13.22
CA ALA A 47 -32.54 -6.79 -14.42
C ALA A 47 -31.60 -7.99 -14.58
N LEU A 48 -30.94 -8.42 -13.51
CA LEU A 48 -30.08 -9.61 -13.47
C LEU A 48 -30.86 -10.89 -13.81
N LYS A 49 -32.03 -11.10 -13.19
CA LYS A 49 -32.88 -12.27 -13.48
C LYS A 49 -33.28 -12.38 -14.95
N GLU A 50 -33.59 -11.25 -15.60
CA GLU A 50 -33.94 -11.25 -17.02
C GLU A 50 -32.71 -11.58 -17.90
N ILE A 51 -31.54 -11.01 -17.61
CA ILE A 51 -30.30 -11.32 -18.34
C ILE A 51 -29.91 -12.79 -18.18
N LEU A 52 -30.16 -13.39 -17.02
CA LEU A 52 -29.82 -14.80 -16.79
C LEU A 52 -30.57 -15.74 -17.75
N LYS A 53 -31.75 -15.34 -18.25
CA LYS A 53 -32.54 -16.07 -19.26
C LYS A 53 -32.01 -15.90 -20.68
N GLU A 54 -31.16 -14.90 -20.94
CA GLU A 54 -30.57 -14.63 -22.25
C GLU A 54 -29.59 -15.75 -22.65
N LYS A 55 -29.72 -16.21 -23.90
CA LYS A 55 -28.89 -17.26 -24.52
C LYS A 55 -27.68 -16.67 -25.24
N ASP A 56 -27.80 -15.47 -25.81
CA ASP A 56 -26.67 -14.78 -26.45
C ASP A 56 -25.65 -14.35 -25.39
N SER A 57 -24.52 -15.04 -25.37
CA SER A 57 -23.44 -14.81 -24.41
C SER A 57 -22.77 -13.44 -24.56
N SER A 58 -22.74 -12.88 -25.77
CA SER A 58 -22.17 -11.57 -26.04
C SER A 58 -23.07 -10.48 -25.47
N LEU A 59 -24.36 -10.53 -25.79
CA LEU A 59 -25.36 -9.60 -25.27
C LEU A 59 -25.46 -9.69 -23.75
N LYS A 60 -25.47 -10.92 -23.21
CA LYS A 60 -25.48 -11.18 -21.77
C LYS A 60 -24.33 -10.50 -21.04
N ASN A 61 -23.11 -10.64 -21.55
CA ASN A 61 -21.93 -9.98 -20.98
C ASN A 61 -22.06 -8.46 -21.03
N ILE A 62 -22.46 -7.86 -22.16
CA ILE A 62 -22.65 -6.40 -22.27
C ILE A 62 -23.68 -5.91 -21.24
N MET A 63 -24.78 -6.64 -21.07
CA MET A 63 -25.82 -6.26 -20.11
C MET A 63 -25.35 -6.39 -18.66
N PHE A 64 -24.54 -7.38 -18.30
CA PHE A 64 -23.92 -7.44 -16.97
C PHE A 64 -23.05 -6.22 -16.70
N LEU A 65 -22.19 -5.82 -17.65
CA LEU A 65 -21.36 -4.61 -17.49
C LEU A 65 -22.24 -3.38 -17.24
N LYS A 66 -23.37 -3.28 -17.96
CA LYS A 66 -24.28 -2.15 -17.82
C LYS A 66 -24.96 -2.08 -16.45
N ILE A 67 -25.35 -3.22 -15.89
CA ILE A 67 -25.91 -3.26 -14.54
C ILE A 67 -24.83 -2.87 -13.52
N VAL A 68 -23.60 -3.40 -13.63
CA VAL A 68 -22.53 -3.06 -12.68
C VAL A 68 -22.22 -1.56 -12.70
N GLU A 69 -22.13 -0.95 -13.88
CA GLU A 69 -22.01 0.51 -14.05
C GLU A 69 -23.10 1.27 -13.30
N ASP A 70 -24.37 0.91 -13.52
CA ASP A 70 -25.52 1.58 -12.90
C ASP A 70 -25.52 1.42 -11.38
N CYS A 71 -25.22 0.21 -10.89
CA CYS A 71 -25.08 -0.06 -9.46
C CYS A 71 -23.98 0.79 -8.82
N LEU A 72 -22.82 0.94 -9.47
CA LEU A 72 -21.72 1.77 -8.97
C LEU A 72 -22.07 3.25 -8.95
N VAL A 73 -22.70 3.78 -10.01
CA VAL A 73 -23.18 5.17 -10.06
C VAL A 73 -24.13 5.46 -8.90
N LYS A 74 -24.96 4.48 -8.53
CA LYS A 74 -25.93 4.58 -7.42
C LYS A 74 -25.36 4.13 -6.08
N LYS A 75 -24.06 3.80 -6.01
CA LYS A 75 -23.37 3.29 -4.81
C LYS A 75 -23.99 2.03 -4.21
N ASN A 76 -24.68 1.23 -5.01
CA ASN A 76 -25.19 -0.09 -4.60
C ASN A 76 -24.10 -1.16 -4.80
N LEU A 77 -23.10 -1.14 -3.92
CA LEU A 77 -21.89 -1.98 -4.07
C LEU A 77 -22.16 -3.48 -3.89
N VAL A 78 -23.16 -3.86 -3.09
CA VAL A 78 -23.56 -5.25 -2.90
C VAL A 78 -24.04 -5.85 -4.21
N GLU A 79 -24.95 -5.15 -4.91
CA GLU A 79 -25.48 -5.66 -6.18
C GLU A 79 -24.51 -5.50 -7.34
N ALA A 80 -23.65 -4.47 -7.32
CA ALA A 80 -22.52 -4.40 -8.24
C ALA A 80 -21.65 -5.67 -8.13
N LEU A 81 -21.32 -6.10 -6.92
CA LEU A 81 -20.49 -7.28 -6.68
C LEU A 81 -21.18 -8.57 -7.12
N LYS A 82 -22.47 -8.74 -6.76
CA LYS A 82 -23.29 -9.88 -7.15
C LYS A 82 -23.32 -10.05 -8.67
N VAL A 83 -23.56 -8.98 -9.42
CA VAL A 83 -23.61 -9.03 -10.88
C VAL A 83 -22.22 -9.30 -11.47
N THR A 84 -21.18 -8.69 -10.89
CA THR A 84 -19.79 -8.90 -11.33
C THR A 84 -19.36 -10.37 -11.30
N GLN A 85 -19.89 -11.16 -10.35
CA GLN A 85 -19.59 -12.59 -10.26
C GLN A 85 -20.01 -13.37 -11.52
N HIS A 86 -21.05 -12.91 -12.23
CA HIS A 86 -21.58 -13.52 -13.44
C HIS A 86 -20.83 -13.14 -14.73
N ILE A 87 -19.91 -12.17 -14.68
CA ILE A 87 -19.12 -11.77 -15.85
C ILE A 87 -18.11 -12.86 -16.19
N SER A 88 -18.19 -13.43 -17.39
CA SER A 88 -17.28 -14.50 -17.82
C SER A 88 -15.92 -13.99 -18.27
N ASN A 89 -15.88 -12.78 -18.87
CA ASN A 89 -14.63 -12.20 -19.34
C ASN A 89 -13.75 -11.79 -18.14
N LYS A 90 -12.59 -12.43 -17.99
CA LYS A 90 -11.69 -12.22 -16.84
C LYS A 90 -11.17 -10.79 -16.73
N TRP A 91 -10.92 -10.11 -17.85
CA TRP A 91 -10.43 -8.74 -17.85
C TRP A 91 -11.48 -7.78 -17.31
N TRP A 92 -12.71 -7.85 -17.83
CA TRP A 92 -13.83 -7.05 -17.33
C TRP A 92 -14.21 -7.39 -15.89
N LYS A 93 -14.23 -8.68 -15.54
CA LYS A 93 -14.47 -9.11 -14.16
C LYS A 93 -13.44 -8.48 -13.23
N ASN A 94 -12.16 -8.58 -13.57
CA ASN A 94 -11.09 -7.98 -12.78
C ASN A 94 -11.25 -6.47 -12.62
N HIS A 95 -11.54 -5.76 -13.71
CA HIS A 95 -11.79 -4.32 -13.70
C HIS A 95 -12.86 -3.95 -12.67
N TRP A 96 -14.01 -4.63 -12.68
CA TRP A 96 -15.10 -4.32 -11.75
C TRP A 96 -14.81 -4.71 -10.31
N TYR A 97 -14.13 -5.84 -10.05
CA TYR A 97 -13.67 -6.17 -8.69
C TYR A 97 -12.76 -5.08 -8.11
N VAL A 98 -11.85 -4.53 -8.92
CA VAL A 98 -10.98 -3.42 -8.51
C VAL A 98 -11.81 -2.19 -8.15
N GLN A 99 -12.68 -1.74 -9.06
CA GLN A 99 -13.52 -0.56 -8.84
C GLN A 99 -14.41 -0.69 -7.59
N ILE A 100 -15.07 -1.84 -7.42
CA ILE A 100 -15.93 -2.08 -6.25
C ILE A 100 -15.10 -2.10 -4.95
N SER A 101 -13.93 -2.72 -4.96
CA SER A 101 -13.03 -2.74 -3.79
C SER A 101 -12.54 -1.34 -3.42
N GLU A 102 -12.19 -0.53 -4.41
CA GLU A 102 -11.76 0.87 -4.22
C GLU A 102 -12.90 1.74 -3.69
N GLU A 103 -14.14 1.52 -4.14
CA GLU A 103 -15.32 2.21 -3.62
C GLU A 103 -15.62 1.83 -2.16
N TYR A 104 -15.57 0.53 -1.81
CA TYR A 104 -15.67 0.12 -0.39
C TYR A 104 -14.54 0.75 0.44
N LEU A 105 -13.31 0.76 -0.07
CA LEU A 105 -12.17 1.38 0.59
C LEU A 105 -12.39 2.88 0.77
N GLY A 106 -12.91 3.58 -0.24
CA GLY A 106 -13.25 5.01 -0.21
C GLY A 106 -14.32 5.35 0.82
N ASN A 107 -15.33 4.47 0.96
CA ASN A 107 -16.39 4.57 1.97
C ASN A 107 -15.97 4.09 3.37
N ASP A 108 -14.68 3.74 3.55
CA ASP A 108 -14.12 3.27 4.81
C ASP A 108 -14.65 1.92 5.32
N ASP A 109 -15.32 1.17 4.45
CA ASP A 109 -15.77 -0.20 4.67
C ASP A 109 -14.64 -1.19 4.34
N LEU A 110 -13.68 -1.27 5.26
CA LEU A 110 -12.45 -2.04 5.05
C LEU A 110 -12.68 -3.55 4.98
N GLU A 111 -13.75 -4.04 5.61
CA GLU A 111 -14.08 -5.47 5.62
C GLU A 111 -14.59 -5.92 4.25
N ASN A 112 -15.52 -5.16 3.65
CA ASN A 112 -16.01 -5.48 2.31
C ASN A 112 -14.98 -5.15 1.22
N ALA A 113 -14.15 -4.13 1.42
CA ALA A 113 -12.98 -3.89 0.56
C ALA A 113 -12.04 -5.10 0.56
N PHE A 114 -11.70 -5.63 1.74
CA PHE A 114 -10.84 -6.80 1.88
C PHE A 114 -11.43 -8.05 1.24
N LYS A 115 -12.70 -8.38 1.53
CA LYS A 115 -13.39 -9.50 0.90
C LYS A 115 -13.42 -9.38 -0.62
N THR A 116 -13.65 -8.18 -1.14
CA THR A 116 -13.66 -7.94 -2.59
C THR A 116 -12.25 -8.12 -3.17
N ALA A 117 -11.23 -7.52 -2.56
CA ALA A 117 -9.84 -7.60 -3.00
C ALA A 117 -9.30 -9.03 -3.05
N VAL A 118 -9.59 -9.87 -2.05
CA VAL A 118 -9.15 -11.28 -2.02
C VAL A 118 -9.73 -12.08 -3.19
N ASN A 119 -10.93 -11.72 -3.64
CA ASN A 119 -11.63 -12.35 -4.77
C ASN A 119 -11.29 -11.73 -6.14
N THR A 120 -10.43 -10.70 -6.18
CA THR A 120 -9.98 -10.07 -7.43
C THR A 120 -9.18 -11.07 -8.28
N PRO A 121 -9.61 -11.37 -9.52
CA PRO A 121 -8.99 -12.44 -10.33
C PRO A 121 -7.53 -12.22 -10.73
N ASN A 122 -7.12 -10.98 -11.00
CA ASN A 122 -5.74 -10.69 -11.38
C ASN A 122 -4.87 -10.55 -10.13
N PRO A 123 -3.79 -11.35 -9.98
CA PRO A 123 -2.95 -11.29 -8.78
C PRO A 123 -2.28 -9.94 -8.54
N SER A 124 -1.87 -9.24 -9.60
CA SER A 124 -1.27 -7.91 -9.48
C SER A 124 -2.29 -6.90 -8.95
N SER A 125 -3.49 -6.85 -9.54
CA SER A 125 -4.59 -6.01 -9.05
C SER A 125 -4.96 -6.33 -7.60
N LYS A 126 -5.09 -7.62 -7.26
CA LYS A 126 -5.33 -8.09 -5.89
C LYS A 126 -4.27 -7.55 -4.92
N ASN A 127 -2.99 -7.75 -5.22
CA ASN A 127 -1.89 -7.32 -4.36
C ASN A 127 -1.88 -5.80 -4.14
N HIS A 128 -2.19 -5.01 -5.18
CA HIS A 128 -2.32 -3.56 -5.05
C HIS A 128 -3.46 -3.15 -4.11
N LEU A 129 -4.64 -3.74 -4.26
CA LEU A 129 -5.78 -3.49 -3.36
C LEU A 129 -5.44 -3.86 -1.91
N LEU A 130 -4.84 -5.05 -1.70
CA LEU A 130 -4.44 -5.51 -0.37
C LEU A 130 -3.41 -4.56 0.27
N ASN A 131 -2.48 -4.02 -0.50
CA ASN A 131 -1.56 -3.00 -0.01
C ASN A 131 -2.29 -1.76 0.50
N ASP A 132 -3.24 -1.23 -0.27
CA ASP A 132 -3.97 -0.02 0.11
C ASP A 132 -4.87 -0.25 1.33
N ILE A 133 -5.50 -1.42 1.42
CA ILE A 133 -6.31 -1.84 2.57
C ILE A 133 -5.44 -1.99 3.82
N ALA A 134 -4.29 -2.68 3.73
CA ALA A 134 -3.36 -2.84 4.84
C ALA A 134 -2.85 -1.48 5.36
N LYS A 135 -2.47 -0.58 4.44
CA LYS A 135 -2.08 0.79 4.77
C LYS A 135 -3.20 1.54 5.49
N LYS A 136 -4.46 1.32 5.12
CA LYS A 136 -5.61 1.98 5.75
C LYS A 136 -5.89 1.44 7.15
N TYR A 137 -5.87 0.11 7.35
CA TYR A 137 -5.91 -0.49 8.70
C TYR A 137 -4.77 0.01 9.59
N THR A 138 -3.55 0.07 9.06
CA THR A 138 -2.38 0.62 9.80
C THR A 138 -2.59 2.07 10.22
N LYS A 139 -3.14 2.91 9.34
CA LYS A 139 -3.45 4.31 9.67
C LYS A 139 -4.49 4.44 10.80
N LYS A 140 -5.41 3.47 10.92
CA LYS A 140 -6.37 3.35 12.02
C LYS A 140 -5.83 2.65 13.28
N ASP A 141 -4.54 2.30 13.29
CA ASP A 141 -3.89 1.54 14.37
C ASP A 141 -4.46 0.13 14.59
N GLU A 142 -5.18 -0.41 13.60
CA GLU A 142 -5.68 -1.79 13.55
C GLU A 142 -4.57 -2.74 13.03
N PHE A 143 -3.48 -2.84 13.79
CA PHE A 143 -2.26 -3.50 13.37
C PHE A 143 -2.44 -4.99 12.99
N GLN A 144 -3.19 -5.74 13.79
CA GLN A 144 -3.38 -7.18 13.55
C GLN A 144 -4.12 -7.44 12.23
N LYS A 145 -5.20 -6.70 11.97
CA LYS A 145 -5.92 -6.78 10.68
C LYS A 145 -5.03 -6.38 9.50
N SER A 146 -4.16 -5.37 9.68
CA SER A 146 -3.21 -5.02 8.63
C SER A 146 -2.26 -6.17 8.29
N LEU A 147 -1.86 -6.99 9.27
CA LEU A 147 -1.01 -8.16 9.03
C LEU A 147 -1.80 -9.30 8.37
N GLU A 148 -3.04 -9.55 8.79
CA GLU A 148 -3.92 -10.52 8.14
C GLU A 148 -4.13 -10.20 6.65
N VAL A 149 -4.25 -8.92 6.30
CA VAL A 149 -4.35 -8.48 4.90
C VAL A 149 -3.06 -8.77 4.13
N VAL A 150 -1.89 -8.56 4.74
CA VAL A 150 -0.58 -8.89 4.12
C VAL A 150 -0.50 -10.38 3.80
N GLU A 151 -0.95 -11.24 4.72
CA GLU A 151 -0.90 -12.70 4.54
C GLU A 151 -1.70 -13.18 3.32
N GLN A 152 -2.70 -12.42 2.87
CA GLN A 152 -3.47 -12.73 1.66
C GLN A 152 -2.79 -12.33 0.34
N ALA A 153 -1.73 -11.53 0.40
CA ALA A 153 -0.96 -11.12 -0.77
C ALA A 153 0.01 -12.21 -1.20
N GLN A 154 0.44 -12.17 -2.47
CA GLN A 154 1.48 -13.09 -2.95
C GLN A 154 2.79 -12.88 -2.18
N LEU A 155 3.50 -13.96 -1.88
CA LEU A 155 4.73 -13.96 -1.06
C LEU A 155 5.76 -12.90 -1.51
N ASN A 156 6.02 -12.81 -2.82
CA ASN A 156 6.96 -11.84 -3.39
C ASN A 156 6.50 -10.37 -3.27
N PHE A 157 5.24 -10.13 -2.90
CA PHE A 157 4.69 -8.79 -2.70
C PHE A 157 4.51 -8.44 -1.21
N GLN A 158 4.48 -9.43 -0.31
CA GLN A 158 4.28 -9.22 1.13
C GLN A 158 5.36 -8.30 1.72
N SER A 159 6.63 -8.50 1.36
CA SER A 159 7.74 -7.66 1.84
C SER A 159 7.60 -6.19 1.43
N PHE A 160 7.02 -5.91 0.26
CA PHE A 160 6.72 -4.54 -0.17
C PHE A 160 5.62 -3.90 0.68
N ILE A 161 4.53 -4.63 0.95
CA ILE A 161 3.43 -4.12 1.80
C ILE A 161 3.93 -3.89 3.23
N LEU A 162 4.69 -4.84 3.79
CA LEU A 162 5.30 -4.70 5.11
C LEU A 162 6.23 -3.49 5.18
N TYR A 163 7.06 -3.27 4.16
CA TYR A 163 7.86 -2.05 4.05
C TYR A 163 6.99 -0.78 4.12
N GLU A 164 5.90 -0.71 3.33
CA GLU A 164 4.98 0.43 3.34
C GLU A 164 4.34 0.64 4.74
N ILE A 165 3.88 -0.43 5.39
CA ILE A 165 3.33 -0.39 6.77
C ILE A 165 4.39 0.15 7.74
N GLY A 166 5.62 -0.36 7.67
CA GLY A 166 6.73 0.09 8.51
C GLY A 166 7.01 1.59 8.34
N THR A 167 6.96 2.09 7.11
CA THR A 167 7.11 3.53 6.86
C THR A 167 5.96 4.37 7.41
N ILE A 168 4.74 3.84 7.49
CA ILE A 168 3.61 4.53 8.12
C ILE A 168 3.85 4.66 9.62
N PHE A 169 4.30 3.61 10.30
CA PHE A 169 4.65 3.70 11.72
C PHE A 169 5.78 4.69 11.98
N LEU A 170 6.80 4.73 11.10
CA LEU A 170 7.88 5.73 11.20
C LEU A 170 7.39 7.16 11.03
N LYS A 171 6.37 7.40 10.20
CA LYS A 171 5.72 8.72 10.08
C LYS A 171 4.91 9.09 11.32
N LYS A 172 4.40 8.10 12.05
CA LYS A 172 3.75 8.26 13.36
C LYS A 172 4.75 8.31 14.53
N GLU A 173 6.06 8.29 14.26
CA GLU A 173 7.14 8.16 15.25
C GLU A 173 7.06 6.91 16.14
N ASP A 174 6.32 5.88 15.71
CA ASP A 174 6.20 4.59 16.41
C ASP A 174 7.32 3.64 15.95
N LEU A 175 8.53 3.91 16.46
CA LEU A 175 9.74 3.16 16.11
C LEU A 175 9.66 1.68 16.51
N GLU A 176 8.97 1.37 17.59
CA GLU A 176 8.84 -0.01 18.08
C GLU A 176 7.97 -0.86 17.16
N LYS A 177 6.83 -0.36 16.69
CA LYS A 177 6.03 -1.08 15.69
C LYS A 177 6.75 -1.16 14.34
N ALA A 178 7.50 -0.13 13.95
CA ALA A 178 8.33 -0.17 12.74
C ALA A 178 9.39 -1.29 12.80
N GLU A 179 10.04 -1.49 13.95
CA GLU A 179 10.97 -2.61 14.16
C GLU A 179 10.27 -3.97 14.15
N LYS A 180 9.09 -4.08 14.76
CA LYS A 180 8.30 -5.33 14.72
C LYS A 180 7.97 -5.72 13.28
N ILE A 181 7.64 -4.75 12.45
CA ILE A 181 7.42 -4.95 11.01
C ILE A 181 8.71 -5.34 10.30
N LEU A 182 9.82 -4.66 10.57
CA LEU A 182 11.11 -4.98 9.96
C LEU A 182 11.48 -6.47 10.10
N LYS A 183 11.24 -7.05 11.28
CA LYS A 183 11.50 -8.47 11.55
C LYS A 183 10.66 -9.45 10.73
N LYS A 184 9.59 -8.98 10.09
CA LYS A 184 8.71 -9.78 9.22
C LYS A 184 9.05 -9.62 7.73
N ILE A 185 9.98 -8.73 7.36
CA ILE A 185 10.39 -8.52 5.97
C ILE A 185 11.47 -9.52 5.61
N ASP A 186 11.13 -10.44 4.70
CA ASP A 186 12.05 -11.47 4.21
C ASP A 186 12.89 -11.02 3.01
N ASP A 187 12.37 -10.10 2.19
CA ASP A 187 13.10 -9.57 1.05
C ASP A 187 14.24 -8.62 1.50
N PRO A 188 15.52 -8.94 1.20
CA PRO A 188 16.64 -8.16 1.69
C PRO A 188 16.68 -6.71 1.17
N TYR A 189 16.10 -6.43 0.01
CA TYR A 189 16.07 -5.09 -0.55
C TYR A 189 15.13 -4.19 0.27
N TYR A 190 13.91 -4.65 0.55
CA TYR A 190 12.95 -3.92 1.38
C TYR A 190 13.40 -3.85 2.84
N GLN A 191 14.01 -4.92 3.35
CA GLN A 191 14.56 -4.97 4.70
C GLN A 191 15.67 -3.91 4.89
N LYS A 192 16.67 -3.86 3.98
CA LYS A 192 17.74 -2.85 4.00
C LYS A 192 17.20 -1.43 3.91
N LYS A 193 16.20 -1.19 3.05
CA LYS A 193 15.55 0.12 2.94
C LYS A 193 14.91 0.55 4.26
N LEU A 194 14.15 -0.33 4.92
CA LEU A 194 13.49 0.01 6.18
C LEU A 194 14.51 0.21 7.31
N ILE A 195 15.54 -0.64 7.41
CA ILE A 195 16.65 -0.48 8.36
C ILE A 195 17.29 0.89 8.23
N LYS A 196 17.60 1.33 7.00
CA LYS A 196 18.19 2.66 6.76
C LYS A 196 17.34 3.77 7.37
N ILE A 197 16.02 3.72 7.21
CA ILE A 197 15.11 4.77 7.70
C ILE A 197 15.02 4.72 9.23
N ILE A 198 14.88 3.52 9.81
CA ILE A 198 14.87 3.32 11.28
C ILE A 198 16.18 3.83 11.90
N ALA A 199 17.32 3.45 11.32
CA ALA A 199 18.64 3.86 11.78
C ALA A 199 18.79 5.39 11.82
N LYS A 200 18.37 6.07 10.74
CA LYS A 200 18.35 7.54 10.68
C LYS A 200 17.48 8.16 11.78
N LYS A 201 16.31 7.59 12.04
CA LYS A 201 15.40 8.05 13.10
C LYS A 201 16.02 7.87 14.49
N TYR A 202 16.65 6.74 14.78
CA TYR A 202 17.34 6.55 16.05
C TYR A 202 18.47 7.52 16.27
N ALA A 203 19.30 7.75 15.24
CA ALA A 203 20.35 8.75 15.31
C ALA A 203 19.82 10.16 15.56
N ALA A 204 18.79 10.58 14.83
CA ALA A 204 18.16 11.89 14.99
C ALA A 204 17.55 12.08 16.40
N ASN A 205 17.11 10.99 17.02
CA ASN A 205 16.58 10.97 18.38
C ASN A 205 17.67 10.77 19.46
N GLY A 206 18.94 10.60 19.08
CA GLY A 206 20.04 10.33 20.01
C GLY A 206 19.99 8.93 20.65
N CYS A 207 19.16 8.03 20.12
CA CYS A 207 19.00 6.65 20.60
C CYS A 207 20.12 5.75 20.06
N LEU A 208 21.37 6.09 20.36
CA LEU A 208 22.56 5.43 19.83
C LEU A 208 22.63 3.93 20.17
N GLU A 209 22.20 3.55 21.38
CA GLU A 209 22.11 2.15 21.80
C GLU A 209 21.19 1.32 20.89
N LYS A 210 19.96 1.81 20.64
CA LYS A 210 19.00 1.14 19.76
C LYS A 210 19.52 1.05 18.32
N LEU A 211 20.19 2.10 17.83
CA LEU A 211 20.84 2.09 16.52
C LEU A 211 21.90 0.96 16.43
N ILE A 212 22.78 0.84 17.42
CA ILE A 212 23.79 -0.22 17.44
C ILE A 212 23.11 -1.59 17.42
N THR A 213 22.18 -1.84 18.34
CA THR A 213 21.48 -3.14 18.43
C THR A 213 20.77 -3.49 17.12
N LEU A 214 20.17 -2.52 16.44
CA LEU A 214 19.58 -2.71 15.12
C LEU A 214 20.64 -3.16 14.09
N LEU A 215 21.79 -2.50 14.04
CA LEU A 215 22.86 -2.84 13.10
C LEU A 215 23.51 -4.19 13.41
N GLU A 216 23.70 -4.52 14.69
CA GLU A 216 24.22 -5.82 15.15
C GLU A 216 23.29 -6.95 14.69
N ASN A 217 21.98 -6.80 14.93
CA ASN A 217 20.99 -7.84 14.63
C ASN A 217 20.85 -8.15 13.13
N PHE A 218 20.95 -7.14 12.26
CA PHE A 218 20.66 -7.31 10.83
C PHE A 218 21.89 -7.40 9.93
N PHE A 219 23.06 -6.97 10.40
CA PHE A 219 24.29 -7.02 9.62
C PHE A 219 25.40 -7.85 10.30
N ASN A 220 25.10 -8.53 11.42
CA ASN A 220 26.05 -9.34 12.18
C ASN A 220 27.34 -8.57 12.55
N TYR A 221 27.21 -7.27 12.84
CA TYR A 221 28.32 -6.46 13.30
C TYR A 221 28.67 -6.79 14.74
N LYS A 222 29.45 -7.83 14.98
CA LYS A 222 30.10 -8.03 16.28
C LYS A 222 31.37 -7.20 16.31
N ASN A 223 31.24 -5.88 16.43
CA ASN A 223 32.43 -5.05 16.65
C ASN A 223 32.41 -4.51 18.08
N GLU A 224 33.41 -4.90 18.87
CA GLU A 224 33.66 -4.36 20.22
C GLU A 224 33.74 -2.82 20.20
N ASP A 225 34.15 -2.23 19.07
CA ASP A 225 34.13 -0.78 18.81
C ASP A 225 32.72 -0.16 18.93
N LEU A 226 31.65 -0.88 18.57
CA LEU A 226 30.26 -0.39 18.69
C LEU A 226 29.76 -0.42 20.14
N LYS A 227 30.26 -1.31 21.00
CA LYS A 227 29.94 -1.28 22.45
C LYS A 227 30.61 -0.10 23.17
N ILE A 228 31.72 0.41 22.64
CA ILE A 228 32.37 1.64 23.14
C ILE A 228 31.56 2.89 22.77
N PHE A 229 30.81 2.83 21.66
CA PHE A 229 29.94 3.90 21.14
C PHE A 229 28.68 4.14 22.00
N SER A 230 28.04 3.11 22.55
CA SER A 230 26.87 3.29 23.44
C SER A 230 27.22 4.01 24.74
N LYS A 231 28.42 3.77 25.27
CA LYS A 231 28.90 4.38 26.53
C LYS A 231 29.37 5.84 26.40
N ASN A 232 29.67 6.31 25.20
CA ASN A 232 30.23 7.65 24.99
C ASN A 232 29.30 8.50 24.12
N LYS A 233 28.60 9.47 24.72
CA LYS A 233 27.75 10.48 24.03
C LYS A 233 28.52 11.41 23.07
N GLU A 234 29.79 11.14 22.80
CA GLU A 234 30.68 11.99 22.00
C GLU A 234 30.64 11.62 20.51
N LEU A 235 29.85 12.39 19.78
CA LEU A 235 29.82 12.55 18.32
C LEU A 235 31.18 12.42 17.59
N LYS A 236 32.27 12.90 18.19
CA LYS A 236 33.64 12.80 17.62
C LYS A 236 34.10 11.34 17.45
N LYS A 237 33.67 10.44 18.33
CA LYS A 237 33.97 9.00 18.25
C LYS A 237 33.01 8.25 17.33
N VAL A 238 31.76 8.74 17.17
CA VAL A 238 30.78 8.25 16.18
C VAL A 238 31.35 8.34 14.76
N LYS A 239 31.91 9.50 14.38
CA LYS A 239 32.57 9.70 13.08
C LYS A 239 33.79 8.79 12.89
N ASN A 240 34.64 8.68 13.91
CA ASN A 240 35.87 7.87 13.89
C ASN A 240 35.57 6.35 13.78
N ILE A 241 34.46 5.87 14.34
CA ILE A 241 34.01 4.47 14.21
C ILE A 241 33.33 4.24 12.86
N ALA A 242 32.54 5.20 12.37
CA ALA A 242 32.00 5.15 11.01
C ALA A 242 33.13 5.02 9.98
N GLU A 243 34.25 5.70 10.21
CA GLU A 243 35.44 5.61 9.37
C GLU A 243 36.06 4.21 9.29
N LYS A 244 35.97 3.42 10.37
CA LYS A 244 36.47 2.04 10.48
C LYS A 244 35.51 0.98 9.94
N ILE A 245 34.26 1.33 9.62
CA ILE A 245 33.29 0.38 9.04
C ILE A 245 33.60 0.18 7.56
N HIS A 246 34.02 -1.04 7.20
CA HIS A 246 34.40 -1.42 5.82
C HIS A 246 33.23 -1.52 4.84
N ILE A 247 31.98 -1.44 5.30
CA ILE A 247 30.81 -1.37 4.42
C ILE A 247 30.48 0.10 4.19
N GLU A 248 30.92 0.60 3.04
CA GLU A 248 30.84 2.01 2.64
C GLU A 248 29.43 2.60 2.81
N GLN A 249 28.38 1.82 2.55
CA GLN A 249 26.99 2.25 2.71
C GLN A 249 26.55 2.47 4.16
N ILE A 250 27.04 1.64 5.09
CA ILE A 250 26.69 1.74 6.52
C ILE A 250 27.51 2.84 7.17
N LYS A 251 28.78 2.97 6.77
CA LYS A 251 29.60 4.15 7.03
C LYS A 251 28.89 5.42 6.60
N LEU A 252 28.33 5.46 5.40
CA LEU A 252 27.56 6.60 4.90
C LEU A 252 26.36 6.91 5.80
N TRP A 253 25.60 5.88 6.21
CA TRP A 253 24.41 6.06 7.05
C TRP A 253 24.74 6.57 8.44
N ILE A 254 25.83 6.08 9.04
CA ILE A 254 26.29 6.52 10.36
C ILE A 254 26.86 7.93 10.29
N LEU A 255 27.59 8.27 9.22
CA LEU A 255 28.07 9.64 8.99
C LEU A 255 26.91 10.62 8.78
N GLU A 256 25.91 10.28 7.95
CA GLU A 256 24.70 11.09 7.78
C GLU A 256 23.96 11.29 9.10
N ALA A 257 23.82 10.21 9.89
CA ALA A 257 23.26 10.23 11.23
C ALA A 257 24.03 11.17 12.19
N ALA A 258 25.36 11.10 12.18
CA ALA A 258 26.22 11.96 12.99
C ALA A 258 26.05 13.44 12.61
N THR A 259 25.99 13.75 11.32
CA THR A 259 25.77 15.13 10.83
C THR A 259 24.40 15.67 11.28
N ILE A 260 23.34 14.86 11.23
CA ILE A 260 22.01 15.29 11.73
C ILE A 260 22.06 15.60 13.23
N LEU A 261 22.80 14.80 14.00
CA LEU A 261 22.98 15.02 15.44
C LEU A 261 23.77 16.32 15.72
N GLU A 262 24.81 16.61 14.93
CA GLU A 262 25.58 17.86 14.99
C GLU A 262 24.67 19.10 14.85
N GLU A 263 23.87 19.13 13.79
CA GLU A 263 22.97 20.25 13.53
C GLU A 263 21.96 20.47 14.66
N LYS A 264 21.46 19.39 15.27
CA LYS A 264 20.50 19.46 16.36
C LYS A 264 21.14 20.00 17.65
N ILE A 265 22.36 19.54 17.97
CA ILE A 265 23.14 20.07 19.10
C ILE A 265 23.44 21.56 18.90
N GLU A 266 23.85 21.96 17.70
CA GLU A 266 24.16 23.37 17.41
C GLU A 266 22.92 24.27 17.50
N LYS A 267 21.77 23.81 16.98
CA LYS A 267 20.48 24.51 17.14
C LYS A 267 20.08 24.65 18.61
N GLN A 268 20.28 23.63 19.44
CA GLN A 268 20.03 23.71 20.88
C GLN A 268 20.93 24.74 21.56
N LYS A 269 22.24 24.73 21.27
CA LYS A 269 23.20 25.72 21.80
C LYS A 269 22.80 27.16 21.44
N LYS A 270 22.42 27.40 20.18
CA LYS A 270 21.95 28.73 19.73
C LYS A 270 20.68 29.17 20.47
N ARG A 271 19.73 28.27 20.70
CA ARG A 271 18.50 28.58 21.46
C ARG A 271 18.78 28.88 22.93
N SER A 272 19.71 28.17 23.56
CA SER A 272 20.10 28.45 24.96
C SER A 272 20.84 29.78 25.13
N CYS A 273 21.50 30.30 24.09
CA CYS A 273 22.16 31.60 24.13
C CYS A 273 21.23 32.80 23.90
N ILE A 274 19.96 32.59 23.52
CA ILE A 274 18.99 33.67 23.22
C ILE A 274 18.07 33.98 24.44
N ILE A 275 18.19 33.21 25.53
CA ILE A 275 17.35 33.37 26.76
C ILE A 275 18.08 34.18 27.87
N PHE A 276 19.20 34.84 27.56
CA PHE A 276 19.88 35.79 28.43
C PHE A 276 19.77 37.20 27.87
#